data_AF-A0AAV7FXP3-F1
#
_entry.id   AF-A0AAV7FXP3-F1
#
_cell.length_a   1.000
_cell.length_b   1.000
_cell.length_c   1.000
_cell.angle_alpha   90.00
_cell.angle_beta   90.00
_cell.angle_gamma   90.00
#
_symmetry.space_group_name_H-M   'P 1'
#
loop_
_entity.id
_entity.type
_entity.pdbx_description
1 polymer ?
#
loop_
_entity_poly.entity_id
_entity_poly.type
_entity_poly.pdbx_seq_one_letter_code
_entity_poly.pdbx_strand_id
1 'polypeptide(L)'
;MRSPFLIVFFVGPAEVNVKIKKAYCPPKIVEGNPCLEYIKYIIFPWFHKFEVIRQEENGGNKIFACMDELISDYESGALHPADVKPALSKALNEILQPVRDHFKNSKEARELLKTVKVLDSVA
;
A
#
# COMPACT_ATOMS: atom_id res chain seq x y z
N MET A 1 10.73 0.04 20.46
CA MET A 1 9.49 0.49 19.78
C MET A 1 9.78 0.43 18.28
N ARG A 2 9.53 -0.72 17.63
CA ARG A 2 9.85 -0.89 16.20
C ARG A 2 8.90 -0.01 15.40
N SER A 3 9.42 1.06 14.79
CA SER A 3 8.62 1.92 13.91
C SER A 3 8.07 1.06 12.76
N PRO A 4 6.74 0.87 12.65
CA PRO A 4 6.15 0.04 11.61
C PRO A 4 6.29 0.67 10.22
N PHE A 5 6.68 1.94 10.14
CA PHE A 5 6.78 2.73 8.90
C PHE A 5 8.02 2.40 8.06
N LEU A 6 9.16 2.06 8.68
CA LEU A 6 10.41 1.91 7.92
C LEU A 6 10.51 0.61 7.11
N ILE A 7 9.73 -0.41 7.48
CA ILE A 7 9.92 -1.74 6.90
C ILE A 7 9.45 -1.78 5.44
N VAL A 8 8.46 -0.99 5.01
CA VAL A 8 7.79 -1.13 3.69
C VAL A 8 8.75 -1.09 2.48
N PHE A 9 9.89 -0.38 2.58
CA PHE A 9 10.83 -0.25 1.46
C PHE A 9 11.71 -1.49 1.21
N PHE A 10 11.93 -2.34 2.21
CA PHE A 10 12.85 -3.49 2.10
C PHE A 10 12.15 -4.86 2.11
N VAL A 11 10.82 -4.86 2.07
CA VAL A 11 10.02 -6.09 2.08
C VAL A 11 9.59 -6.55 0.70
N GLY A 12 9.59 -7.88 0.54
CA GLY A 12 9.06 -8.53 -0.64
C GLY A 12 7.57 -8.27 -0.85
N PRO A 13 7.04 -8.52 -2.06
CA PRO A 13 5.65 -8.20 -2.41
C PRO A 13 4.62 -8.88 -1.51
N ALA A 14 4.89 -10.12 -1.10
CA ALA A 14 4.03 -10.87 -0.18
C ALA A 14 3.92 -10.20 1.20
N GLU A 15 4.98 -9.57 1.68
CA GLU A 15 5.00 -9.00 3.03
C GLU A 15 4.32 -7.62 3.08
N VAL A 16 4.36 -6.85 1.98
CA VAL A 16 3.52 -5.66 1.80
C VAL A 16 2.04 -6.04 1.94
N ASN A 17 1.60 -7.10 1.24
CA ASN A 17 0.20 -7.56 1.30
C ASN A 17 -0.20 -7.96 2.73
N VAL A 18 0.67 -8.66 3.47
CA VAL A 18 0.40 -9.05 4.86
C VAL A 18 0.27 -7.82 5.77
N LYS A 19 1.12 -6.82 5.59
CA LYS A 19 1.11 -5.59 6.40
C LYS A 19 -0.13 -4.74 6.13
N ILE A 20 -0.47 -4.52 4.87
CA ILE A 20 -1.67 -3.76 4.49
C ILE A 20 -2.94 -4.52 4.90
N LYS A 21 -2.96 -5.86 4.80
CA LYS A 21 -4.08 -6.67 5.29
C LYS A 21 -4.34 -6.43 6.78
N LYS A 22 -3.27 -6.35 7.59
CA LYS A 22 -3.31 -6.09 9.04
C LYS A 22 -3.49 -4.62 9.40
N ALA A 23 -3.35 -3.69 8.45
CA ALA A 23 -3.47 -2.27 8.71
C ALA A 23 -4.86 -1.89 9.20
N TYR A 24 -4.91 -0.90 10.08
CA TYR A 24 -6.16 -0.30 10.55
C TYR A 24 -6.87 0.36 9.36
N CYS A 25 -8.11 -0.06 9.10
CA CYS A 25 -8.94 0.47 8.02
C CYS A 25 -10.41 0.23 8.38
N PRO A 26 -10.94 0.97 9.36
CA PRO A 26 -12.33 0.86 9.77
C PRO A 26 -13.29 1.25 8.63
N PRO A 27 -14.43 0.55 8.44
CA PRO A 27 -15.41 0.91 7.41
C PRO A 27 -16.03 2.28 7.71
N LYS A 28 -16.28 3.09 6.67
CA LYS A 28 -16.92 4.42 6.74
C LYS A 28 -16.22 5.49 7.59
N ILE A 29 -15.07 5.18 8.16
CA ILE A 29 -14.28 6.14 8.95
C ILE A 29 -13.05 6.53 8.14
N VAL A 30 -12.99 7.81 7.79
CA VAL A 30 -11.91 8.40 7.00
C VAL A 30 -10.81 8.99 7.88
N GLU A 31 -11.21 9.65 8.97
CA GLU A 31 -10.28 10.29 9.90
C GLU A 31 -9.38 9.26 10.59
N GLY A 32 -8.07 9.51 10.58
CA GLY A 32 -7.07 8.62 11.18
C GLY A 32 -6.94 7.26 10.48
N ASN A 33 -7.46 7.11 9.26
CA ASN A 33 -7.35 5.86 8.50
C ASN A 33 -6.02 5.82 7.72
N PRO A 34 -5.01 5.05 8.16
CA PRO A 34 -3.69 5.05 7.53
C PRO A 34 -3.73 4.53 6.08
N CYS A 35 -4.67 3.65 5.73
CA CYS A 35 -4.82 3.20 4.35
C CYS A 35 -5.20 4.37 3.42
N LEU A 36 -6.10 5.24 3.85
CA LEU A 36 -6.52 6.40 3.05
C LEU A 36 -5.43 7.47 3.00
N GLU A 37 -4.65 7.63 4.06
CA GLU A 37 -3.48 8.52 4.06
C GLU A 37 -2.42 8.07 3.05
N TYR A 38 -2.13 6.77 2.96
CA TYR A 38 -1.22 6.26 1.93
C TYR A 38 -1.75 6.54 0.53
N ILE A 39 -3.05 6.38 0.31
CA ILE A 39 -3.67 6.68 -0.98
C ILE A 39 -3.51 8.17 -1.30
N LYS A 40 -3.81 9.05 -0.34
CA LYS A 40 -3.72 10.51 -0.48
C LYS A 40 -2.31 11.02 -0.74
N TYR A 41 -1.32 10.54 0.02
CA TYR A 41 0.03 11.13 0.03
C TYR A 41 1.05 10.37 -0.81
N ILE A 42 0.79 9.11 -1.16
CA ILE A 42 1.70 8.30 -1.97
C ILE A 42 1.08 7.97 -3.32
N ILE A 43 -0.11 7.36 -3.31
CA ILE A 43 -0.67 6.77 -4.54
C ILE A 43 -1.17 7.85 -5.51
N PHE A 44 -1.93 8.84 -5.03
CA PHE A 44 -2.42 9.93 -5.87
C PHE A 44 -1.28 10.78 -6.45
N PRO A 45 -0.27 11.23 -5.69
CA PRO A 45 0.85 11.96 -6.26
C PRO A 45 1.65 11.16 -7.29
N TRP A 46 1.71 9.83 -7.16
CA TRP A 46 2.47 8.97 -8.07
C TRP A 46 1.71 8.64 -9.35
N PHE A 47 0.45 8.22 -9.24
CA PHE A 47 -0.35 7.71 -10.36
C PHE A 47 -1.42 8.67 -10.87
N HIS A 48 -1.73 9.73 -10.12
CA HIS A 48 -2.82 10.69 -10.37
C HIS A 48 -4.22 10.07 -10.36
N LYS A 49 -4.33 8.79 -10.00
CA LYS A 49 -5.59 8.05 -9.91
C LYS A 49 -5.44 6.87 -8.95
N PHE A 50 -6.56 6.37 -8.46
CA PHE A 50 -6.61 5.13 -7.68
C PHE A 50 -7.60 4.15 -8.30
N GLU A 51 -7.12 2.96 -8.67
CA GLU A 51 -7.93 1.92 -9.29
C GLU A 51 -8.28 0.82 -8.28
N VAL A 52 -9.58 0.57 -8.10
CA VAL A 52 -10.11 -0.51 -7.28
C VAL A 52 -10.72 -1.57 -8.18
N ILE A 53 -10.12 -2.75 -8.17
CA ILE A 53 -10.59 -3.93 -8.91
C ILE A 53 -11.46 -4.76 -7.97
N ARG A 54 -12.74 -4.90 -8.30
CA ARG A 54 -13.73 -5.66 -7.50
C ARG A 54 -14.72 -6.36 -8.43
N GLN A 55 -15.34 -7.42 -7.93
CA GLN A 55 -16.35 -8.18 -8.68
C GLN A 55 -17.53 -7.28 -9.05
N GLU A 56 -18.23 -7.59 -10.14
CA GLU A 56 -19.41 -6.82 -10.59
C GLU A 56 -20.48 -6.73 -9.50
N GLU A 57 -20.67 -7.82 -8.75
CA GLU A 57 -21.60 -7.91 -7.61
C GLU A 57 -21.31 -6.89 -6.50
N ASN A 58 -20.05 -6.44 -6.38
CA ASN A 58 -19.61 -5.44 -5.40
C ASN A 58 -19.50 -4.03 -6.00
N GLY A 59 -20.10 -3.79 -7.17
CA GLY A 59 -20.12 -2.49 -7.85
C GLY A 59 -19.01 -2.29 -8.89
N GLY A 60 -18.36 -3.38 -9.33
CA GLY A 60 -17.44 -3.43 -10.47
C GLY A 60 -16.16 -2.59 -10.34
N ASN A 61 -15.24 -2.74 -11.30
CA ASN A 61 -13.99 -1.98 -11.29
C ASN A 61 -14.28 -0.47 -11.33
N LYS A 62 -13.65 0.28 -10.43
CA LYS A 62 -13.82 1.74 -10.34
C LYS A 62 -12.46 2.43 -10.28
N ILE A 63 -12.33 3.52 -11.02
CA ILE A 63 -11.17 4.40 -11.00
C ILE A 63 -11.61 5.70 -10.33
N PHE A 64 -10.87 6.12 -9.31
CA PHE A 64 -11.04 7.38 -8.60
C PHE A 64 -10.02 8.37 -9.12
N ALA A 65 -10.48 9.53 -9.59
CA ALA A 65 -9.63 10.58 -10.14
C ALA A 65 -9.11 11.54 -9.06
N CYS A 66 -9.83 11.66 -7.94
CA CYS A 66 -9.41 12.48 -6.81
C CYS A 66 -9.76 11.81 -5.47
N MET A 67 -9.20 12.36 -4.38
CA MET A 67 -9.48 11.88 -3.02
C MET A 67 -10.93 12.13 -2.59
N ASP A 68 -11.56 13.21 -3.06
CA ASP A 68 -12.93 13.57 -2.64
C ASP A 68 -13.95 12.51 -3.11
N GLU A 69 -13.82 12.02 -4.34
CA GLU A 69 -14.63 10.91 -4.86
C GLU A 69 -14.45 9.63 -4.02
N LEU A 70 -13.20 9.34 -3.64
CA LEU A 70 -12.88 8.15 -2.85
C LEU A 70 -13.42 8.24 -1.43
N ILE A 71 -13.31 9.41 -0.81
CA ILE A 71 -13.83 9.69 0.54
C ILE A 71 -15.35 9.56 0.56
N SER A 72 -16.05 10.18 -0.41
CA SER A 72 -17.51 10.11 -0.51
C SER A 72 -18.00 8.67 -0.64
N ASP A 73 -17.36 7.86 -1.48
CA ASP A 73 -17.68 6.44 -1.65
C ASP A 73 -17.37 5.61 -0.39
N TYR A 74 -16.30 5.94 0.32
CA TYR A 74 -15.89 5.24 1.52
C TYR A 74 -16.82 5.55 2.71
N GLU A 75 -17.20 6.81 2.91
CA GLU A 75 -18.11 7.26 3.97
C GLU A 75 -19.54 6.76 3.76
N SER A 76 -20.03 6.77 2.51
CA SER A 76 -21.33 6.18 2.18
C SER A 76 -21.35 4.66 2.37
N GLY A 77 -20.18 4.01 2.31
CA GLY A 77 -20.02 2.56 2.36
C GLY A 77 -20.17 1.87 1.01
N ALA A 78 -20.24 2.64 -0.09
CA ALA A 78 -20.17 2.11 -1.44
C ALA A 78 -18.79 1.50 -1.76
N LEU A 79 -17.75 1.92 -1.04
CA LEU A 79 -16.40 1.36 -1.10
C LEU A 79 -16.03 0.71 0.23
N HIS A 80 -15.74 -0.60 0.21
CA HIS A 80 -15.44 -1.36 1.41
C HIS A 80 -13.92 -1.46 1.67
N PRO A 81 -13.45 -1.44 2.95
CA PRO A 81 -12.04 -1.65 3.27
C PRO A 81 -11.43 -2.91 2.66
N ALA A 82 -12.23 -3.95 2.45
CA ALA A 82 -11.80 -5.21 1.83
C ALA A 82 -11.40 -5.05 0.36
N ASP A 83 -11.91 -4.03 -0.33
CA ASP A 83 -11.56 -3.70 -1.71
C ASP A 83 -10.40 -2.69 -1.76
N VAL A 84 -10.37 -1.75 -0.81
CA VAL A 84 -9.32 -0.73 -0.70
C VAL A 84 -7.96 -1.34 -0.38
N LYS A 85 -7.88 -2.26 0.59
CA LYS A 85 -6.61 -2.89 1.01
C LYS A 85 -5.86 -3.60 -0.13
N PRO A 86 -6.48 -4.49 -0.93
CA PRO A 86 -5.79 -5.15 -2.03
C PRO A 86 -5.40 -4.16 -3.15
N ALA A 87 -6.26 -3.18 -3.47
CA ALA A 87 -5.95 -2.13 -4.43
C ALA A 87 -4.72 -1.29 -4.01
N LEU A 88 -4.69 -0.86 -2.74
CA LEU A 88 -3.55 -0.16 -2.15
C LEU A 88 -2.28 -1.02 -2.18
N SER A 89 -2.38 -2.30 -1.82
CA SER A 89 -1.23 -3.21 -1.82
C SER A 89 -0.65 -3.40 -3.22
N LYS A 90 -1.50 -3.48 -4.25
CA LYS A 90 -1.09 -3.56 -5.64
C LYS A 90 -0.34 -2.29 -6.07
N ALA A 91 -0.93 -1.12 -5.84
CA ALA A 91 -0.32 0.16 -6.19
C ALA A 91 1.03 0.38 -5.48
N LEU A 92 1.12 0.08 -4.19
CA LEU A 92 2.40 0.15 -3.45
C LEU A 92 3.44 -0.81 -4.02
N ASN A 93 3.03 -2.02 -4.39
CA ASN A 93 3.96 -2.99 -4.98
C ASN A 93 4.50 -2.55 -6.34
N GLU A 94 3.70 -1.84 -7.15
CA GLU A 94 4.13 -1.25 -8.42
C GLU A 94 5.15 -0.13 -8.20
N ILE A 95 4.91 0.77 -7.24
CA ILE A 95 5.87 1.82 -6.86
C ILE A 95 7.19 1.23 -6.38
N LEU A 96 7.15 0.10 -5.65
CA LEU A 96 8.33 -0.56 -5.11
C LEU A 96 9.06 -1.49 -6.11
N GLN A 97 8.48 -1.81 -7.28
CA GLN A 97 9.14 -2.72 -8.24
C GLN A 97 10.51 -2.20 -8.72
N PRO A 98 10.66 -0.93 -9.16
CA PRO A 98 11.95 -0.44 -9.66
C PRO A 98 13.06 -0.51 -8.61
N VAL A 99 12.71 -0.28 -7.33
CA VAL A 99 13.63 -0.42 -6.21
C VAL A 99 14.06 -1.87 -6.07
N ARG A 100 13.11 -2.83 -6.08
CA ARG A 100 13.42 -4.26 -5.97
C ARG A 100 14.30 -4.76 -7.11
N ASP A 101 14.04 -4.31 -8.33
CA ASP A 101 14.82 -4.67 -9.50
C ASP A 101 16.26 -4.14 -9.39
N HIS A 102 16.43 -2.91 -8.87
CA HIS A 102 17.75 -2.36 -8.59
C HIS A 102 18.54 -3.20 -7.58
N PHE A 103 17.93 -3.58 -6.46
CA PHE A 103 18.56 -4.43 -5.44
C PHE A 103 18.82 -5.87 -5.90
N LYS A 104 18.09 -6.36 -6.90
CA LYS A 104 18.31 -7.68 -7.51
C LYS A 104 19.50 -7.67 -8.47
N ASN A 105 19.65 -6.59 -9.24
CA ASN A 105 20.64 -6.50 -10.31
C ASN A 105 21.98 -5.88 -9.88
N SER A 106 22.01 -5.12 -8.78
CA SER A 106 23.24 -4.54 -8.21
C SER A 106 23.84 -5.43 -7.12
N LYS A 107 25.10 -5.87 -7.33
CA LYS A 107 25.86 -6.69 -6.37
C LYS A 107 26.11 -5.95 -5.06
N GLU A 108 26.44 -4.67 -5.13
CA GLU A 108 26.69 -3.80 -3.97
C GLU A 108 25.43 -3.60 -3.13
N ALA A 109 24.30 -3.32 -3.79
CA ALA A 109 23.01 -3.12 -3.12
C ALA A 109 22.54 -4.42 -2.41
N ARG A 110 22.81 -5.58 -3.01
CA ARG A 110 22.49 -6.88 -2.42
C ARG A 110 23.31 -7.16 -1.15
N GLU A 111 24.59 -6.80 -1.12
CA GLU A 111 25.42 -6.96 0.08
C GLU A 111 24.97 -6.02 1.20
N LEU A 112 24.69 -4.76 0.90
CA LEU A 112 24.11 -3.80 1.85
C LEU A 112 22.80 -4.31 2.47
N LEU A 113 21.91 -4.88 1.65
CA LEU A 113 20.65 -5.44 2.11
C LEU A 113 20.83 -6.60 3.10
N LYS A 114 21.84 -7.46 2.88
CA LYS A 114 22.14 -8.55 3.82
C LYS A 114 22.58 -7.99 5.17
N THR A 115 23.45 -6.97 5.18
CA THR A 115 23.92 -6.35 6.42
C THR A 115 22.78 -5.72 7.23
N VAL A 116 21.88 -4.98 6.57
CA VAL A 116 20.74 -4.35 7.25
C VAL A 116 19.78 -5.39 7.82
N LYS A 117 19.50 -6.47 7.10
CA LYS A 117 18.63 -7.56 7.59
C LYS A 117 19.19 -8.27 8.81
N VAL A 118 20.51 -8.41 8.90
CA VAL A 118 21.15 -8.99 10.08
C VAL A 118 20.94 -8.08 11.28
N LEU A 119 21.12 -6.76 11.15
CA LEU A 119 20.94 -5.80 12.24
C LEU A 119 19.50 -5.81 12.80
N ASP A 120 18.49 -5.95 11.95
CA ASP A 120 17.08 -6.05 12.37
C ASP A 120 16.74 -7.34 13.14
N SER A 121 17.56 -8.39 13.01
CA SER A 121 17.37 -9.66 13.72
C SER A 121 18.05 -9.71 15.09
N VAL A 122 18.93 -8.75 15.39
CA VAL A 122 19.67 -8.66 16.66
C VAL A 122 19.12 -7.57 17.59
N ALA A 123 18.12 -6.80 17.14
CA ALA A 123 17.47 -5.71 17.87
C ALA A 123 15.97 -5.98 18.13
#